data_AF-A0AAV0RVL0-F1
#
_entry.id   AF-A0AAV0RVL0-F1
#
_cell.length_a   1.000
_cell.length_b   1.000
_cell.length_c   1.000
_cell.angle_alpha   90.00
_cell.angle_beta   90.00
_cell.angle_gamma   90.00
#
_symmetry.space_group_name_H-M   'P 1'
#
loop_
_entity.id
_entity.type
_entity.pdbx_description
1 polymer ?
#
loop_
_entity_poly.entity_id
_entity_poly.type
_entity_poly.pdbx_seq_one_letter_code
_entity_poly.pdbx_strand_id
1 'polypeptide(L)'
;MLELQRHAYYSLRKIWFYICHLLQVFAFGSVPLKTYLPDGDIDLTVLTHQSIEEGLAKGISDILQGHEHDPMFDVKSVQYIEAQVKILKCLVNDISVDISFNQMAGLSALCFLELADQIMGKDHLLKRSIILIKTWCFYESRILGAYHGLISTYALEMLVLHIFNIFHSSLNGPLAVLYKFLDYYSSFDWDNHGVCINGVIKISSLPDIVVELPVENGSRLLLEPDFYNYCKETFAVPVNELDSGRHEFVVKHINIMDPLSYSNNLGRSVSRGNFHRIKCALSYGAQMLRGVLNGPGEYIGKGLEKFFTNTLGRNGTGQRADANRPVPAFGTGRSDACDLSGDYDRCHSGLLQGQWYHSYRLPDHFHNIPSKKSNIFSWTGQNGHPQKGTKAFLQRGLPGLCPCPSKRCTTDIDGLGNLRGTGTYIPDMVSLDTLTFYNTVAQNTHLIYFSQTFKLGCCRIVIKKYGPG
;
A
#
# COMPACT_ATOMS: atom_id res chain seq x y z
N MET A 1 -3.11 -5.93 11.54
CA MET A 1 -4.30 -5.87 10.67
C MET A 1 -5.46 -5.38 11.52
N LEU A 2 -6.26 -4.44 11.05
CA LEU A 2 -7.43 -3.95 11.78
C LEU A 2 -8.58 -4.96 11.68
N GLU A 3 -9.48 -5.09 12.67
CA GLU A 3 -10.62 -6.03 12.59
C GLU A 3 -11.53 -5.75 11.40
N LEU A 4 -11.75 -4.50 10.97
CA LEU A 4 -12.50 -4.24 9.71
C LEU A 4 -11.83 -4.93 8.51
N GLN A 5 -10.53 -4.77 8.33
CA GLN A 5 -9.77 -5.48 7.28
C GLN A 5 -9.78 -7.00 7.49
N ARG A 6 -9.80 -7.47 8.75
CA ARG A 6 -9.91 -8.90 9.09
C ARG A 6 -11.28 -9.46 8.75
N HIS A 7 -12.35 -8.68 8.93
CA HIS A 7 -13.73 -9.01 8.59
C HIS A 7 -13.95 -8.95 7.09
N ALA A 8 -13.42 -7.95 6.39
CA ALA A 8 -13.34 -7.94 4.93
C ALA A 8 -12.62 -9.19 4.43
N TYR A 9 -11.42 -9.50 4.94
CA TYR A 9 -10.68 -10.71 4.56
C TYR A 9 -11.44 -12.02 4.87
N TYR A 10 -12.24 -12.05 5.94
CA TYR A 10 -13.07 -13.20 6.30
C TYR A 10 -14.32 -13.33 5.42
N SER A 11 -15.00 -12.22 5.09
CA SER A 11 -16.09 -12.19 4.10
C SER A 11 -15.59 -12.61 2.72
N LEU A 12 -14.46 -12.06 2.25
CA LEU A 12 -13.78 -12.47 1.03
C LEU A 12 -13.45 -13.98 1.08
N ARG A 13 -12.85 -14.49 2.17
CA ARG A 13 -12.57 -15.94 2.30
C ARG A 13 -13.84 -16.81 2.25
N LYS A 14 -14.98 -16.35 2.77
CA LYS A 14 -16.27 -17.04 2.60
C LYS A 14 -16.76 -17.00 1.15
N ILE A 15 -16.74 -15.83 0.50
CA ILE A 15 -17.15 -15.67 -0.92
C ILE A 15 -16.32 -16.63 -1.79
N TRP A 16 -15.02 -16.71 -1.56
CA TRP A 16 -14.11 -17.60 -2.30
C TRP A 16 -14.40 -19.09 -2.07
N PHE A 17 -14.82 -19.48 -0.86
CA PHE A 17 -15.29 -20.84 -0.57
C PHE A 17 -16.49 -21.22 -1.46
N TYR A 18 -17.39 -20.27 -1.73
CA TYR A 18 -18.54 -20.46 -2.62
C TYR A 18 -18.18 -20.37 -4.12
N ILE A 19 -17.28 -19.47 -4.54
CA ILE A 19 -16.85 -19.35 -5.95
C ILE A 19 -16.16 -20.64 -6.40
N CYS A 20 -15.02 -20.97 -5.80
CA CYS A 20 -14.36 -22.27 -5.95
C CYS A 20 -13.18 -22.39 -4.98
N HIS A 21 -13.12 -23.52 -4.25
CA HIS A 21 -12.02 -23.85 -3.34
C HIS A 21 -10.66 -24.08 -4.03
N LEU A 22 -10.62 -24.06 -5.37
CA LEU A 22 -9.42 -24.22 -6.19
C LEU A 22 -8.77 -22.89 -6.61
N LEU A 23 -9.39 -21.73 -6.33
CA LEU A 23 -8.84 -20.42 -6.72
C LEU A 23 -7.66 -20.01 -5.84
N GLN A 24 -6.52 -19.80 -6.48
CA GLN A 24 -5.26 -19.43 -5.86
C GLN A 24 -5.18 -17.90 -5.74
N VAL A 25 -5.50 -17.38 -4.55
CA VAL A 25 -5.62 -15.93 -4.33
C VAL A 25 -4.72 -15.44 -3.20
N PHE A 26 -3.99 -14.39 -3.54
CA PHE A 26 -2.95 -13.76 -2.74
C PHE A 26 -3.33 -12.31 -2.53
N ALA A 27 -3.19 -11.82 -1.29
CA ALA A 27 -3.10 -10.39 -1.06
C ALA A 27 -1.70 -9.92 -1.48
N PHE A 28 -1.58 -8.70 -1.97
CA PHE A 28 -0.29 -8.05 -2.19
C PHE A 28 -0.33 -6.60 -1.71
N GLY A 29 0.71 -5.81 -2.00
CA GLY A 29 0.75 -4.40 -1.62
C GLY A 29 0.73 -4.18 -0.10
N SER A 30 0.19 -3.03 0.32
CA SER A 30 0.43 -2.52 1.68
C SER A 30 -0.23 -3.30 2.82
N VAL A 31 -1.25 -4.14 2.55
CA VAL A 31 -1.92 -4.92 3.61
C VAL A 31 -1.04 -6.07 4.14
N PRO A 32 -0.56 -7.01 3.30
CA PRO A 32 0.42 -8.03 3.71
C PRO A 32 1.79 -7.43 4.06
N LEU A 33 2.25 -6.35 3.41
CA LEU A 33 3.49 -5.60 3.75
C LEU A 33 3.39 -4.81 5.07
N LYS A 34 2.18 -4.75 5.68
CA LYS A 34 1.83 -4.01 6.90
C LYS A 34 1.94 -2.48 6.82
N THR A 35 2.21 -1.90 5.64
CA THR A 35 2.31 -0.44 5.38
C THR A 35 0.98 0.26 5.05
N TYR A 36 -0.16 -0.41 5.29
CA TYR A 36 -1.50 0.12 5.00
C TYR A 36 -1.90 1.30 5.90
N LEU A 37 -2.79 2.16 5.40
CA LEU A 37 -3.49 3.18 6.18
C LEU A 37 -4.87 2.67 6.60
N PRO A 38 -5.56 3.29 7.59
CA PRO A 38 -6.93 2.91 7.97
C PRO A 38 -7.93 3.01 6.80
N ASP A 39 -7.85 4.08 6.01
CA ASP A 39 -8.64 4.28 4.78
C ASP A 39 -8.04 3.53 3.56
N GLY A 40 -7.22 2.50 3.80
CA GLY A 40 -6.47 1.77 2.78
C GLY A 40 -7.26 0.65 2.11
N ASP A 41 -7.03 0.50 0.81
CA ASP A 41 -7.48 -0.58 -0.05
C ASP A 41 -6.87 -1.95 0.32
N ILE A 42 -7.55 -3.03 -0.10
CA ILE A 42 -7.05 -4.40 -0.08
C ILE A 42 -6.78 -4.85 -1.53
N ASP A 43 -5.51 -4.87 -1.92
CA ASP A 43 -5.06 -5.44 -3.19
C ASP A 43 -5.10 -6.98 -3.14
N LEU A 44 -5.84 -7.61 -4.06
CA LEU A 44 -5.85 -9.06 -4.28
C LEU A 44 -5.42 -9.38 -5.71
N THR A 45 -4.66 -10.47 -5.90
CA THR A 45 -4.43 -11.09 -7.22
C THR A 45 -4.93 -12.53 -7.23
N VAL A 46 -5.69 -12.87 -8.26
CA VAL A 46 -6.06 -14.24 -8.63
C VAL A 46 -5.00 -14.76 -9.60
N LEU A 47 -4.40 -15.91 -9.29
CA LEU A 47 -3.46 -16.58 -10.21
C LEU A 47 -4.22 -17.61 -11.04
N THR A 48 -4.03 -17.57 -12.36
CA THR A 48 -4.76 -18.42 -13.30
C THR A 48 -4.06 -18.48 -14.67
N HIS A 49 -4.25 -19.58 -15.42
CA HIS A 49 -3.71 -19.67 -16.78
C HIS A 49 -4.39 -18.63 -17.70
N GLN A 50 -3.59 -17.91 -18.51
CA GLN A 50 -4.02 -16.74 -19.27
C GLN A 50 -5.27 -16.99 -20.15
N SER A 51 -5.41 -18.20 -20.72
CA SER A 51 -6.53 -18.56 -21.60
C SER A 51 -7.92 -18.58 -20.93
N ILE A 52 -8.00 -18.59 -19.60
CA ILE A 52 -9.26 -18.55 -18.85
C ILE A 52 -9.43 -17.29 -17.99
N GLU A 53 -8.44 -16.37 -18.02
CA GLU A 53 -8.40 -15.17 -17.17
C GLU A 53 -9.63 -14.28 -17.35
N GLU A 54 -10.04 -14.01 -18.59
CA GLU A 54 -11.18 -13.15 -18.89
C GLU A 54 -12.52 -13.78 -18.47
N GLY A 55 -12.71 -15.07 -18.76
CA GLY A 55 -13.91 -15.81 -18.37
C GLY A 55 -14.04 -15.95 -16.85
N LEU A 56 -12.91 -16.14 -16.16
CA LEU A 56 -12.86 -16.16 -14.70
C LEU A 56 -13.14 -14.77 -14.10
N ALA A 57 -12.59 -13.69 -14.69
CA ALA A 57 -12.85 -12.34 -14.23
C ALA A 57 -14.33 -11.96 -14.38
N LYS A 58 -14.96 -12.31 -15.50
CA LYS A 58 -16.40 -12.10 -15.74
C LYS A 58 -17.23 -12.94 -14.76
N GLY A 59 -16.93 -14.24 -14.59
CA GLY A 59 -17.63 -15.09 -13.62
C GLY A 59 -17.49 -14.66 -12.15
N ILE A 60 -16.34 -14.12 -11.73
CA ILE A 60 -16.18 -13.53 -10.39
C ILE A 60 -16.99 -12.22 -10.27
N SER A 61 -17.06 -11.41 -11.33
CA SER A 61 -17.93 -10.22 -11.38
C SER A 61 -19.40 -10.59 -11.15
N ASP A 62 -19.90 -11.57 -11.90
CA ASP A 62 -21.30 -12.01 -11.87
C ASP A 62 -21.69 -12.53 -10.48
N ILE A 63 -20.79 -13.29 -9.83
CA ILE A 63 -21.02 -13.82 -8.46
C ILE A 63 -20.99 -12.69 -7.43
N LEU A 64 -20.04 -11.75 -7.51
CA LEU A 64 -19.97 -10.61 -6.59
C LEU A 64 -21.21 -9.71 -6.73
N GLN A 65 -21.66 -9.45 -7.96
CA GLN A 65 -22.91 -8.72 -8.23
C GLN A 65 -24.13 -9.47 -7.67
N GLY A 66 -24.18 -10.80 -7.81
CA GLY A 66 -25.21 -11.65 -7.22
C GLY A 66 -25.31 -11.59 -5.69
N HIS A 67 -24.23 -11.18 -5.00
CA HIS A 67 -24.19 -11.02 -3.55
C HIS A 67 -24.26 -9.55 -3.06
N GLU A 68 -24.47 -8.55 -3.94
CA GLU A 68 -24.64 -7.13 -3.51
C GLU A 68 -25.88 -6.89 -2.64
N HIS A 69 -26.79 -7.85 -2.56
CA HIS A 69 -28.00 -7.78 -1.73
C HIS A 69 -28.01 -8.87 -0.64
N ASP A 70 -26.88 -9.56 -0.42
CA ASP A 70 -26.73 -10.63 0.56
C ASP A 70 -26.15 -10.10 1.89
N PRO A 71 -26.95 -10.04 2.97
CA PRO A 71 -26.50 -9.51 4.26
C PRO A 71 -25.46 -10.41 4.96
N MET A 72 -25.14 -11.60 4.43
CA MET A 72 -24.06 -12.45 4.97
C MET A 72 -22.65 -11.98 4.58
N PHE A 73 -22.52 -11.16 3.52
CA PHE A 73 -21.23 -10.79 2.93
C PHE A 73 -20.91 -9.30 2.93
N ASP A 74 -21.92 -8.44 2.87
CA ASP A 74 -21.80 -6.97 2.76
C ASP A 74 -20.88 -6.51 1.61
N VAL A 75 -21.14 -7.05 0.42
CA VAL A 75 -20.52 -6.61 -0.84
C VAL A 75 -21.32 -5.44 -1.42
N LYS A 76 -20.65 -4.40 -1.92
CA LYS A 76 -21.31 -3.24 -2.57
C LYS A 76 -20.46 -2.70 -3.72
N SER A 77 -21.08 -2.00 -4.67
CA SER A 77 -20.41 -1.22 -5.72
C SER A 77 -19.43 -2.02 -6.60
N VAL A 78 -19.85 -3.20 -7.07
CA VAL A 78 -19.03 -4.11 -7.89
C VAL A 78 -18.88 -3.58 -9.32
N GLN A 79 -17.65 -3.22 -9.70
CA GLN A 79 -17.30 -2.65 -11.00
C GLN A 79 -16.19 -3.46 -11.68
N TYR A 80 -16.46 -3.99 -12.88
CA TYR A 80 -15.44 -4.57 -13.75
C TYR A 80 -14.84 -3.50 -14.66
N ILE A 81 -13.51 -3.37 -14.64
CA ILE A 81 -12.74 -2.42 -15.44
C ILE A 81 -11.93 -3.20 -16.47
N GLU A 82 -12.34 -3.10 -17.73
CA GLU A 82 -11.70 -3.74 -18.89
C GLU A 82 -10.54 -2.86 -19.40
N ALA A 83 -9.40 -2.92 -18.68
CA ALA A 83 -8.15 -2.23 -19.02
C ALA A 83 -7.01 -3.24 -19.29
N GLN A 84 -5.79 -2.74 -19.58
CA GLN A 84 -4.60 -3.58 -19.80
C GLN A 84 -4.34 -4.54 -18.63
N VAL A 85 -4.62 -4.11 -17.40
CA VAL A 85 -4.85 -4.99 -16.25
C VAL A 85 -6.35 -5.04 -16.03
N LYS A 86 -6.92 -6.25 -16.03
CA LYS A 86 -8.33 -6.48 -15.67
C LYS A 86 -8.47 -6.30 -14.15
N ILE A 87 -9.33 -5.38 -13.71
CA ILE A 87 -9.56 -5.10 -12.29
C ILE A 87 -11.06 -5.15 -12.00
N LEU A 88 -11.43 -5.92 -10.99
CA LEU A 88 -12.72 -5.86 -10.30
C LEU A 88 -12.56 -5.01 -9.05
N LYS A 89 -13.30 -3.91 -8.95
CA LYS A 89 -13.40 -3.10 -7.74
C LYS A 89 -14.69 -3.44 -7.01
N CYS A 90 -14.66 -3.53 -5.69
CA CYS A 90 -15.85 -3.60 -4.84
C CYS A 90 -15.57 -3.04 -3.46
N LEU A 91 -16.63 -2.78 -2.68
CA LEU A 91 -16.57 -2.57 -1.24
C LEU A 91 -16.96 -3.88 -0.55
N VAL A 92 -16.25 -4.25 0.53
CA VAL A 92 -16.60 -5.41 1.38
C VAL A 92 -16.44 -5.01 2.85
N ASN A 93 -17.53 -4.99 3.63
CA ASN A 93 -17.58 -4.32 4.95
C ASN A 93 -17.07 -2.86 4.88
N ASP A 94 -17.54 -2.13 3.86
CA ASP A 94 -17.18 -0.74 3.52
C ASP A 94 -15.67 -0.44 3.26
N ILE A 95 -14.83 -1.47 3.14
CA ILE A 95 -13.43 -1.34 2.68
C ILE A 95 -13.34 -1.59 1.17
N SER A 96 -12.57 -0.75 0.46
CA SER A 96 -12.27 -0.94 -0.96
C SER A 96 -11.38 -2.16 -1.19
N VAL A 97 -11.78 -3.02 -2.12
CA VAL A 97 -11.05 -4.23 -2.52
C VAL A 97 -10.83 -4.18 -4.03
N ASP A 98 -9.56 -4.23 -4.43
CA ASP A 98 -9.13 -4.29 -5.83
C ASP A 98 -8.71 -5.73 -6.15
N ILE A 99 -9.57 -6.48 -6.85
CA ILE A 99 -9.30 -7.84 -7.28
C ILE A 99 -8.77 -7.80 -8.70
N SER A 100 -7.51 -8.17 -8.87
CA SER A 100 -6.79 -8.20 -10.12
C SER A 100 -6.41 -9.64 -10.50
N PHE A 101 -5.87 -9.82 -11.71
CA PHE A 101 -5.48 -11.12 -12.23
C PHE A 101 -4.00 -11.12 -12.62
N ASN A 102 -3.29 -12.20 -12.25
CA ASN A 102 -1.89 -12.44 -12.61
C ASN A 102 -0.94 -11.25 -12.33
N GLN A 103 -1.17 -10.48 -11.26
CA GLN A 103 -0.34 -9.31 -10.91
C GLN A 103 0.95 -9.69 -10.19
N MET A 104 1.79 -10.44 -10.90
CA MET A 104 3.07 -10.96 -10.43
C MET A 104 3.98 -9.86 -9.87
N ALA A 105 4.04 -8.70 -10.54
CA ALA A 105 4.85 -7.56 -10.11
C ALA A 105 4.45 -7.02 -8.72
N GLY A 106 3.18 -7.16 -8.32
CA GLY A 106 2.71 -6.78 -6.98
C GLY A 106 3.21 -7.72 -5.88
N LEU A 107 3.36 -9.01 -6.19
CA LEU A 107 3.97 -10.01 -5.32
C LEU A 107 5.50 -9.79 -5.24
N SER A 108 6.15 -9.59 -6.38
CA SER A 108 7.58 -9.28 -6.49
C SER A 108 7.99 -8.04 -5.69
N ALA A 109 7.24 -6.94 -5.84
CA ALA A 109 7.46 -5.69 -5.11
C ALA A 109 7.38 -5.88 -3.59
N LEU A 110 6.46 -6.72 -3.11
CA LEU A 110 6.36 -7.05 -1.68
C LEU A 110 7.55 -7.88 -1.21
N CYS A 111 7.91 -8.95 -1.92
CA CYS A 111 9.04 -9.81 -1.54
C CYS A 111 10.35 -9.00 -1.45
N PHE A 112 10.56 -8.09 -2.40
CA PHE A 112 11.66 -7.13 -2.39
C PHE A 112 11.62 -6.18 -1.18
N LEU A 113 10.47 -5.57 -0.88
CA LEU A 113 10.32 -4.63 0.24
C LEU A 113 10.41 -5.29 1.62
N GLU A 114 9.97 -6.54 1.77
CA GLU A 114 10.17 -7.33 2.99
C GLU A 114 11.66 -7.56 3.28
N LEU A 115 12.42 -8.03 2.28
CA LEU A 115 13.86 -8.28 2.46
C LEU A 115 14.65 -6.97 2.64
N ALA A 116 14.28 -5.90 1.95
CA ALA A 116 14.87 -4.58 2.16
C ALA A 116 14.66 -4.08 3.60
N ASP A 117 13.45 -4.20 4.16
CA ASP A 117 13.16 -3.83 5.55
C ASP A 117 13.87 -4.75 6.57
N GLN A 118 14.01 -6.05 6.28
CA GLN A 118 14.77 -6.98 7.12
C GLN A 118 16.26 -6.63 7.18
N ILE A 119 16.89 -6.32 6.03
CA ILE A 119 18.30 -5.94 5.95
C ILE A 119 18.54 -4.55 6.56
N MET A 120 17.60 -3.61 6.38
CA MET A 120 17.66 -2.28 7.02
C MET A 120 17.41 -2.32 8.53
N GLY A 121 16.62 -3.28 9.01
CA GLY A 121 16.38 -3.54 10.43
C GLY A 121 15.90 -2.31 11.21
N LYS A 122 16.67 -1.93 12.24
CA LYS A 122 16.37 -0.81 13.16
C LYS A 122 14.91 -0.81 13.69
N ASP A 123 14.37 -1.98 14.04
CA ASP A 123 12.95 -2.14 14.45
C ASP A 123 11.99 -1.66 13.33
N HIS A 124 12.04 -2.31 12.17
CA HIS A 124 11.23 -2.06 10.97
C HIS A 124 11.20 -0.58 10.55
N LEU A 125 12.37 0.11 10.60
CA LEU A 125 12.41 1.57 10.45
C LEU A 125 12.00 2.02 9.04
N LEU A 126 12.25 1.21 8.00
CA LEU A 126 11.77 1.48 6.65
C LEU A 126 10.24 1.45 6.60
N LYS A 127 9.58 0.35 7.00
CA LYS A 127 8.10 0.27 7.02
C LYS A 127 7.45 1.35 7.88
N ARG A 128 8.02 1.66 9.05
CA ARG A 128 7.53 2.75 9.93
C ARG A 128 7.63 4.13 9.27
N SER A 129 8.69 4.36 8.50
CA SER A 129 8.88 5.60 7.74
C SER A 129 7.94 5.67 6.54
N ILE A 130 7.75 4.56 5.82
CA ILE A 130 6.73 4.43 4.77
C ILE A 130 5.36 4.78 5.33
N ILE A 131 4.95 4.24 6.48
CA ILE A 131 3.63 4.54 7.08
C ILE A 131 3.50 6.04 7.40
N LEU A 132 4.50 6.69 8.00
CA LEU A 132 4.43 8.13 8.32
C LEU A 132 4.39 9.01 7.05
N ILE A 133 5.22 8.69 6.06
CA ILE A 133 5.32 9.47 4.81
C ILE A 133 4.06 9.24 3.96
N LYS A 134 3.57 7.99 3.84
CA LYS A 134 2.29 7.66 3.19
C LYS A 134 1.12 8.38 3.86
N THR A 135 1.12 8.45 5.19
CA THR A 135 0.13 9.21 5.98
C THR A 135 0.15 10.70 5.61
N TRP A 136 1.32 11.36 5.63
CA TRP A 136 1.43 12.77 5.25
C TRP A 136 1.01 13.01 3.79
N CYS A 137 1.52 12.19 2.87
CA CYS A 137 1.23 12.25 1.44
C CYS A 137 -0.24 12.00 1.10
N PHE A 138 -0.96 11.20 1.89
CA PHE A 138 -2.38 10.89 1.69
C PHE A 138 -3.31 11.89 2.37
N TYR A 139 -3.09 12.21 3.66
CA TYR A 139 -4.02 13.04 4.43
C TYR A 139 -3.77 14.54 4.28
N GLU A 140 -2.53 14.98 4.45
CA GLU A 140 -2.17 16.41 4.51
C GLU A 140 -2.02 17.01 3.11
N SER A 141 -1.14 16.44 2.27
CA SER A 141 -0.75 17.04 0.99
C SER A 141 -1.50 16.49 -0.24
N ARG A 142 -2.21 15.35 -0.10
CA ARG A 142 -3.06 14.75 -1.16
C ARG A 142 -2.27 14.48 -2.46
N ILE A 143 -1.08 13.89 -2.34
CA ILE A 143 -0.18 13.60 -3.47
C ILE A 143 -0.05 12.11 -3.83
N LEU A 144 -0.89 11.25 -3.27
CA LEU A 144 -0.98 9.81 -3.61
C LEU A 144 -2.26 9.46 -4.37
N GLY A 145 -2.16 8.45 -5.23
CA GLY A 145 -3.27 7.86 -5.97
C GLY A 145 -2.99 7.83 -7.47
N ALA A 146 -2.41 6.72 -7.96
CA ALA A 146 -2.01 6.58 -9.37
C ALA A 146 -3.17 6.83 -10.36
N TYR A 147 -4.37 6.35 -10.01
CA TYR A 147 -5.61 6.57 -10.78
C TYR A 147 -6.00 8.05 -10.93
N HIS A 148 -5.62 8.91 -9.96
CA HIS A 148 -5.84 10.37 -10.01
C HIS A 148 -4.66 11.12 -10.66
N GLY A 149 -3.75 10.39 -11.32
CA GLY A 149 -2.56 10.93 -11.98
C GLY A 149 -1.48 11.40 -11.00
N LEU A 150 -1.40 10.79 -9.81
CA LEU A 150 -0.48 11.14 -8.72
C LEU A 150 0.58 10.05 -8.51
N ILE A 151 1.39 10.16 -7.45
CA ILE A 151 2.38 9.15 -7.07
C ILE A 151 1.64 7.86 -6.65
N SER A 152 2.15 6.70 -7.10
CA SER A 152 1.63 5.39 -6.69
C SER A 152 2.23 4.96 -5.34
N THR A 153 1.58 4.03 -4.63
CA THR A 153 2.09 3.48 -3.36
C THR A 153 3.52 2.93 -3.52
N TYR A 154 3.75 2.07 -4.53
CA TYR A 154 5.07 1.50 -4.80
C TYR A 154 6.12 2.56 -5.22
N ALA A 155 5.73 3.57 -6.00
CA ALA A 155 6.61 4.69 -6.32
C ALA A 155 7.04 5.47 -5.07
N LEU A 156 6.12 5.72 -4.13
CA LEU A 156 6.47 6.33 -2.84
C LEU A 156 7.41 5.43 -2.03
N GLU A 157 7.12 4.13 -1.97
CA GLU A 157 7.93 3.16 -1.23
C GLU A 157 9.37 3.11 -1.77
N MET A 158 9.58 3.19 -3.09
CA MET A 158 10.91 3.31 -3.70
C MET A 158 11.61 4.65 -3.41
N LEU A 159 10.89 5.78 -3.38
CA LEU A 159 11.46 7.08 -2.97
C LEU A 159 11.91 7.07 -1.50
N VAL A 160 11.11 6.50 -0.60
CA VAL A 160 11.49 6.35 0.82
C VAL A 160 12.69 5.40 0.95
N LEU A 161 12.73 4.31 0.16
CA LEU A 161 13.82 3.35 0.16
C LEU A 161 15.15 3.95 -0.36
N HIS A 162 15.12 4.80 -1.40
CA HIS A 162 16.27 5.58 -1.86
C HIS A 162 16.82 6.49 -0.75
N ILE A 163 15.95 7.31 -0.14
CA ILE A 163 16.33 8.20 0.98
C ILE A 163 16.95 7.39 2.12
N PHE A 164 16.40 6.20 2.41
CA PHE A 164 16.95 5.35 3.44
C PHE A 164 18.31 4.76 3.05
N ASN A 165 18.45 4.16 1.86
CA ASN A 165 19.68 3.51 1.41
C ASN A 165 20.89 4.46 1.48
N ILE A 166 20.72 5.70 1.01
CA ILE A 166 21.78 6.70 0.94
C ILE A 166 22.04 7.32 2.33
N PHE A 167 20.99 7.72 3.07
CA PHE A 167 21.15 8.52 4.29
C PHE A 167 21.04 7.73 5.62
N HIS A 168 20.96 6.39 5.58
CA HIS A 168 20.74 5.48 6.72
C HIS A 168 21.58 5.77 7.98
N SER A 169 22.79 6.28 7.81
CA SER A 169 23.72 6.65 8.89
C SER A 169 23.20 7.80 9.76
N SER A 170 22.49 8.76 9.16
CA SER A 170 21.84 9.89 9.83
C SER A 170 20.42 9.58 10.33
N LEU A 171 19.77 8.55 9.78
CA LEU A 171 18.34 8.29 9.94
C LEU A 171 18.04 7.38 11.14
N ASN A 172 17.61 8.00 12.24
CA ASN A 172 17.38 7.36 13.54
C ASN A 172 15.91 7.29 13.99
N GLY A 173 14.96 7.70 13.15
CA GLY A 173 13.53 7.59 13.45
C GLY A 173 12.62 8.12 12.33
N PRO A 174 11.34 7.72 12.25
CA PRO A 174 10.47 8.02 11.10
C PRO A 174 10.32 9.52 10.78
N LEU A 175 10.34 10.39 11.79
CA LEU A 175 10.28 11.85 11.57
C LEU A 175 11.53 12.38 10.85
N ALA A 176 12.71 11.82 11.13
CA ALA A 176 13.94 12.20 10.44
C ALA A 176 13.92 11.74 8.96
N VAL A 177 13.36 10.56 8.69
CA VAL A 177 13.17 10.07 7.31
C VAL A 177 12.16 10.92 6.56
N LEU A 178 11.03 11.29 7.19
CA LEU A 178 10.05 12.23 6.63
C LEU A 178 10.71 13.60 6.34
N TYR A 179 11.51 14.13 7.27
CA TYR A 179 12.21 15.38 7.04
C TYR A 179 13.16 15.28 5.85
N LYS A 180 14.10 14.32 5.82
CA LYS A 180 15.05 14.17 4.72
C LYS A 180 14.35 13.90 3.37
N PHE A 181 13.24 13.16 3.37
CA PHE A 181 12.39 12.94 2.19
C PHE A 181 11.79 14.24 1.65
N LEU A 182 11.19 15.07 2.52
CA LEU A 182 10.61 16.36 2.13
C LEU A 182 11.70 17.34 1.66
N ASP A 183 12.77 17.46 2.45
CA ASP A 183 13.95 18.31 2.22
C ASP A 183 14.55 17.99 0.84
N TYR A 184 14.97 16.75 0.62
CA TYR A 184 15.63 16.28 -0.62
C TYR A 184 14.73 16.41 -1.85
N TYR A 185 13.50 15.89 -1.82
CA TYR A 185 12.63 15.90 -3.01
C TYR A 185 11.94 17.24 -3.29
N SER A 186 12.01 18.21 -2.37
CA SER A 186 11.56 19.59 -2.64
C SER A 186 12.47 20.36 -3.60
N SER A 187 13.77 20.08 -3.57
CA SER A 187 14.81 20.72 -4.39
C SER A 187 15.42 19.80 -5.46
N PHE A 188 14.92 18.56 -5.59
CA PHE A 188 15.41 17.61 -6.59
C PHE A 188 15.12 18.09 -8.02
N ASP A 189 16.11 17.97 -8.89
CA ASP A 189 16.06 18.39 -10.30
C ASP A 189 15.39 17.32 -11.17
N TRP A 190 14.06 17.23 -11.06
CA TRP A 190 13.22 16.30 -11.83
C TRP A 190 13.23 16.54 -13.35
N ASP A 191 13.70 17.71 -13.81
CA ASP A 191 13.70 18.09 -15.22
C ASP A 191 14.91 17.47 -15.97
N ASN A 192 16.08 17.31 -15.32
CA ASN A 192 17.25 16.64 -15.91
C ASN A 192 17.57 15.26 -15.29
N HIS A 193 16.98 14.92 -14.13
CA HIS A 193 17.35 13.72 -13.37
C HIS A 193 16.17 12.82 -12.98
N GLY A 194 16.47 11.53 -12.86
CA GLY A 194 15.61 10.50 -12.27
C GLY A 194 16.25 9.86 -11.04
N VAL A 195 15.47 8.99 -10.37
CA VAL A 195 15.83 8.35 -9.10
C VAL A 195 15.92 6.83 -9.29
N CYS A 196 16.97 6.20 -8.78
CA CYS A 196 17.01 4.77 -8.48
C CYS A 196 17.46 4.57 -7.03
N ILE A 197 17.31 3.37 -6.46
CA ILE A 197 17.61 3.18 -5.02
C ILE A 197 19.09 3.45 -4.67
N ASN A 198 19.99 3.30 -5.64
CA ASN A 198 21.42 3.54 -5.45
C ASN A 198 21.86 4.99 -5.67
N GLY A 199 21.04 5.85 -6.29
CA GLY A 199 21.45 7.22 -6.59
C GLY A 199 20.56 7.94 -7.60
N VAL A 200 21.18 8.83 -8.35
CA VAL A 200 20.54 9.74 -9.31
C VAL A 200 20.88 9.31 -10.74
N ILE A 201 19.91 9.27 -11.64
CA ILE A 201 20.12 8.92 -13.06
C ILE A 201 20.04 10.19 -13.91
N LYS A 202 20.98 10.38 -14.84
CA LYS A 202 20.89 11.46 -15.84
C LYS A 202 19.92 11.08 -16.96
N ILE A 203 18.85 11.86 -17.12
CA ILE A 203 17.85 11.63 -18.18
C ILE A 203 18.50 11.75 -19.56
N SER A 204 19.43 12.70 -19.73
CA SER A 204 20.18 12.93 -20.98
C SER A 204 21.15 11.82 -21.37
N SER A 205 21.39 10.84 -20.50
CA SER A 205 22.25 9.67 -20.80
C SER A 205 21.45 8.45 -21.27
N LEU A 206 20.13 8.44 -21.10
CA LEU A 206 19.30 7.29 -21.47
C LEU A 206 19.38 7.00 -22.99
N PRO A 207 19.46 5.72 -23.41
CA PRO A 207 19.22 4.51 -22.61
C PRO A 207 20.40 4.05 -21.71
N ASP A 208 21.59 4.65 -21.82
CA ASP A 208 22.74 4.27 -20.98
C ASP A 208 22.55 4.76 -19.53
N ILE A 209 22.35 3.81 -18.62
CA ILE A 209 21.99 4.08 -17.22
C ILE A 209 23.22 4.52 -16.42
N VAL A 210 23.58 5.81 -16.54
CA VAL A 210 24.60 6.45 -15.71
C VAL A 210 23.99 6.83 -14.36
N VAL A 211 24.45 6.18 -13.27
CA VAL A 211 24.04 6.47 -11.89
C VAL A 211 25.12 7.30 -11.18
N GLU A 212 24.73 8.45 -10.65
CA GLU A 212 25.57 9.30 -9.81
C GLU A 212 25.19 9.11 -8.32
N LEU A 213 26.22 8.85 -7.50
CA LEU A 213 26.08 8.79 -6.05
C LEU A 213 26.07 10.21 -5.48
N PRO A 214 25.16 10.55 -4.54
CA PRO A 214 25.22 11.84 -3.85
C PRO A 214 26.54 12.03 -3.10
N VAL A 215 27.08 13.26 -3.15
CA VAL A 215 28.38 13.62 -2.53
C VAL A 215 28.30 13.68 -0.99
N GLU A 216 27.10 13.66 -0.40
CA GLU A 216 26.90 13.65 1.06
C GLU A 216 27.31 12.30 1.70
N ASN A 217 28.52 12.28 2.25
CA ASN A 217 29.15 11.23 3.08
C ASN A 217 29.67 10.00 2.33
N GLY A 218 30.94 9.66 2.58
CA GLY A 218 31.58 8.40 2.16
C GLY A 218 31.12 7.15 2.93
N SER A 219 29.86 7.12 3.38
CA SER A 219 29.22 5.91 3.90
C SER A 219 28.80 5.02 2.73
N ARG A 220 29.26 3.76 2.74
CA ARG A 220 28.82 2.69 1.81
C ARG A 220 27.29 2.61 1.79
N LEU A 221 26.69 2.39 0.63
CA LEU A 221 25.25 2.11 0.53
C LEU A 221 24.88 0.91 1.42
N LEU A 222 23.70 0.94 2.03
CA LEU A 222 23.23 -0.13 2.90
C LEU A 222 22.82 -1.37 2.08
N LEU A 223 22.18 -1.15 0.94
CA LEU A 223 21.86 -2.18 -0.04
C LEU A 223 22.95 -2.21 -1.11
N GLU A 224 23.69 -3.32 -1.16
CA GLU A 224 24.83 -3.52 -2.04
C GLU A 224 24.42 -4.12 -3.41
N PRO A 225 25.25 -4.04 -4.47
CA PRO A 225 24.92 -4.60 -5.79
C PRO A 225 24.41 -6.05 -5.77
N ASP A 226 25.00 -6.91 -4.93
CA ASP A 226 24.65 -8.31 -4.82
C ASP A 226 23.22 -8.55 -4.30
N PHE A 227 22.70 -7.66 -3.43
CA PHE A 227 21.30 -7.70 -3.00
C PHE A 227 20.35 -7.47 -4.17
N TYR A 228 20.66 -6.54 -5.06
CA TYR A 228 19.82 -6.27 -6.24
C TYR A 228 19.91 -7.39 -7.27
N ASN A 229 21.11 -7.97 -7.47
CA ASN A 229 21.28 -9.14 -8.34
C ASN A 229 20.43 -10.30 -7.84
N TYR A 230 20.55 -10.68 -6.55
CA TYR A 230 19.73 -11.70 -5.91
C TYR A 230 18.22 -11.41 -6.02
N CYS A 231 17.80 -10.18 -5.74
CA CYS A 231 16.39 -9.79 -5.84
C CYS A 231 15.86 -9.83 -7.28
N LYS A 232 16.68 -9.49 -8.27
CA LYS A 232 16.32 -9.55 -9.68
C LYS A 232 16.22 -10.99 -10.17
N GLU A 233 17.16 -11.85 -9.79
CA GLU A 233 17.13 -13.29 -10.10
C GLU A 233 15.95 -14.01 -9.43
N THR A 234 15.60 -13.64 -8.19
CA THR A 234 14.55 -14.31 -7.43
C THR A 234 13.15 -13.74 -7.72
N PHE A 235 13.02 -12.42 -7.95
CA PHE A 235 11.70 -11.75 -7.99
C PHE A 235 11.34 -11.07 -9.30
N ALA A 236 12.25 -10.90 -10.27
CA ALA A 236 11.86 -10.29 -11.54
C ALA A 236 10.85 -11.19 -12.27
N VAL A 237 9.79 -10.58 -12.80
CA VAL A 237 8.80 -11.29 -13.60
C VAL A 237 9.36 -11.42 -15.03
N PRO A 238 9.45 -12.64 -15.60
CA PRO A 238 9.86 -12.81 -16.98
C PRO A 238 8.95 -12.01 -17.92
N VAL A 239 9.56 -11.25 -18.83
CA VAL A 239 8.82 -10.45 -19.81
C VAL A 239 8.67 -11.26 -21.10
N ASN A 240 7.47 -11.25 -21.67
CA ASN A 240 7.17 -12.03 -22.88
C ASN A 240 8.03 -11.54 -24.05
N GLU A 241 8.68 -12.47 -24.76
CA GLU A 241 9.59 -12.18 -25.89
C GLU A 241 8.93 -11.33 -27.00
N LEU A 242 7.60 -11.39 -27.13
CA LEU A 242 6.81 -10.60 -28.07
C LEU A 242 6.75 -9.09 -27.78
N ASP A 243 6.96 -8.66 -26.53
CA ASP A 243 6.98 -7.22 -26.16
C ASP A 243 8.41 -6.63 -26.14
N SER A 244 9.44 -7.41 -26.46
CA SER A 244 10.88 -7.04 -26.31
C SER A 244 11.24 -5.65 -26.85
N GLY A 245 10.62 -5.21 -27.94
CA GLY A 245 10.83 -3.89 -28.57
C GLY A 245 10.14 -2.71 -27.87
N ARG A 246 9.57 -2.90 -26.67
CA ARG A 246 8.86 -1.85 -25.89
C ARG A 246 9.53 -1.56 -24.53
N HIS A 247 10.77 -2.00 -24.33
CA HIS A 247 11.43 -2.00 -23.01
C HIS A 247 12.43 -0.87 -22.82
N GLU A 248 12.17 0.30 -23.41
CA GLU A 248 12.92 1.52 -23.12
C GLU A 248 12.31 2.28 -21.93
N PHE A 249 13.13 2.96 -21.13
CA PHE A 249 12.65 3.75 -19.99
C PHE A 249 11.93 5.01 -20.47
N VAL A 250 10.61 5.00 -20.44
CA VAL A 250 9.79 6.15 -20.88
C VAL A 250 9.90 7.29 -19.87
N VAL A 251 10.54 8.38 -20.28
CA VAL A 251 10.73 9.61 -19.48
C VAL A 251 9.40 10.34 -19.26
N LYS A 252 9.22 10.88 -18.04
CA LYS A 252 8.01 11.54 -17.53
C LYS A 252 8.39 12.74 -16.66
N HIS A 253 7.43 13.35 -15.97
CA HIS A 253 7.66 14.50 -15.07
C HIS A 253 8.22 14.10 -13.69
N ILE A 254 8.07 12.84 -13.32
CA ILE A 254 8.73 12.21 -12.17
C ILE A 254 9.32 10.91 -12.73
N ASN A 255 10.61 10.69 -12.50
CA ASN A 255 11.37 9.60 -13.10
C ASN A 255 11.94 8.73 -12.00
N ILE A 256 11.39 7.53 -11.85
CA ILE A 256 11.74 6.58 -10.77
C ILE A 256 11.94 5.22 -11.41
N MET A 257 13.16 4.69 -11.36
CA MET A 257 13.50 3.38 -11.92
C MET A 257 13.15 2.26 -10.94
N ASP A 258 12.32 1.32 -11.40
CA ASP A 258 11.98 0.09 -10.68
C ASP A 258 13.22 -0.84 -10.61
N PRO A 259 13.67 -1.27 -9.41
CA PRO A 259 14.83 -2.15 -9.27
C PRO A 259 14.64 -3.53 -9.90
N LEU A 260 13.40 -4.00 -10.07
CA LEU A 260 13.12 -5.31 -10.66
C LEU A 260 12.88 -5.23 -12.17
N SER A 261 12.70 -4.02 -12.72
CA SER A 261 12.38 -3.81 -14.14
C SER A 261 12.86 -2.43 -14.61
N TYR A 262 14.10 -2.33 -15.07
CA TYR A 262 14.74 -1.02 -15.36
C TYR A 262 14.05 -0.18 -16.45
N SER A 263 13.17 -0.77 -17.27
CA SER A 263 12.33 -0.06 -18.24
C SER A 263 11.06 0.55 -17.62
N ASN A 264 10.66 0.10 -16.44
CA ASN A 264 9.45 0.52 -15.75
C ASN A 264 9.69 1.82 -14.95
N ASN A 265 9.29 2.96 -15.53
CA ASN A 265 9.23 4.23 -14.81
C ASN A 265 8.04 4.26 -13.84
N LEU A 266 8.28 4.14 -12.53
CA LEU A 266 7.23 4.14 -11.51
C LEU A 266 6.51 5.48 -11.37
N GLY A 267 7.12 6.57 -11.85
CA GLY A 267 6.48 7.89 -11.95
C GLY A 267 5.48 8.02 -13.11
N ARG A 268 5.25 6.96 -13.91
CA ARG A 268 4.43 6.98 -15.14
C ARG A 268 3.01 7.53 -15.00
N SER A 269 2.40 7.42 -13.82
CA SER A 269 1.07 7.97 -13.53
C SER A 269 1.04 9.50 -13.38
N VAL A 270 2.16 10.14 -13.06
CA VAL A 270 2.20 11.56 -12.69
C VAL A 270 1.91 12.46 -13.90
N SER A 271 0.82 13.22 -13.82
CA SER A 271 0.45 14.22 -14.83
C SER A 271 1.22 15.53 -14.64
N ARG A 272 1.39 16.35 -15.70
CA ARG A 272 2.13 17.63 -15.63
C ARG A 272 1.58 18.58 -14.56
N GLY A 273 0.25 18.71 -14.47
CA GLY A 273 -0.38 19.56 -13.44
C GLY A 273 -0.16 19.03 -12.02
N ASN A 274 -0.20 17.70 -11.86
CA ASN A 274 0.06 17.07 -10.57
C ASN A 274 1.54 17.11 -10.17
N PHE A 275 2.49 17.04 -11.11
CA PHE A 275 3.92 17.24 -10.85
C PHE A 275 4.20 18.59 -10.19
N HIS A 276 3.66 19.69 -10.73
CA HIS A 276 3.80 21.00 -10.08
C HIS A 276 3.15 21.02 -8.68
N ARG A 277 1.96 20.40 -8.51
CA ARG A 277 1.33 20.25 -7.19
C ARG A 277 2.19 19.47 -6.19
N ILE A 278 2.84 18.39 -6.65
CA ILE A 278 3.77 17.57 -5.86
C ILE A 278 4.96 18.41 -5.41
N LYS A 279 5.66 19.09 -6.34
CA LYS A 279 6.84 19.91 -6.00
C LYS A 279 6.49 21.02 -4.99
N CYS A 280 5.38 21.75 -5.20
CA CYS A 280 4.91 22.76 -4.26
C CYS A 280 4.55 22.16 -2.89
N ALA A 281 3.88 21.01 -2.85
CA ALA A 281 3.52 20.34 -1.61
C ALA A 281 4.75 19.86 -0.81
N LEU A 282 5.74 19.26 -1.49
CA LEU A 282 6.99 18.81 -0.86
C LEU A 282 7.77 20.00 -0.29
N SER A 283 7.89 21.11 -1.05
CA SER A 283 8.57 22.33 -0.59
C SER A 283 7.85 22.98 0.60
N TYR A 284 6.52 23.12 0.55
CA TYR A 284 5.75 23.63 1.68
C TYR A 284 5.87 22.71 2.91
N GLY A 285 5.82 21.39 2.72
CA GLY A 285 6.04 20.40 3.78
C GLY A 285 7.42 20.52 4.43
N ALA A 286 8.48 20.63 3.61
CA ALA A 286 9.85 20.83 4.08
C ALA A 286 9.99 22.12 4.88
N GLN A 287 9.51 23.26 4.35
CA GLN A 287 9.55 24.56 5.02
C GLN A 287 8.80 24.54 6.36
N MET A 288 7.57 24.01 6.37
CA MET A 288 6.74 23.93 7.58
C MET A 288 7.38 23.02 8.64
N LEU A 289 7.90 21.84 8.26
CA LEU A 289 8.53 20.94 9.21
C LEU A 289 9.88 21.49 9.71
N ARG A 290 10.67 22.13 8.84
CA ARG A 290 11.90 22.85 9.22
C ARG A 290 11.59 23.95 10.25
N GLY A 291 10.52 24.72 10.04
CA GLY A 291 10.06 25.75 10.97
C GLY A 291 9.63 25.19 12.33
N VAL A 292 8.94 24.04 12.35
CA VAL A 292 8.59 23.32 13.59
C VAL A 292 9.83 22.81 14.33
N LEU A 293 10.80 22.22 13.61
CA LEU A 293 12.00 21.64 14.20
C LEU A 293 13.03 22.68 14.68
N ASN A 294 13.07 23.86 14.07
CA ASN A 294 13.87 25.01 14.51
C ASN A 294 13.22 25.82 15.65
N GLY A 295 11.95 25.56 15.99
CA GLY A 295 11.26 26.23 17.07
C GLY A 295 11.78 25.84 18.46
N PRO A 296 11.48 26.62 19.52
CA PRO A 296 11.81 26.24 20.89
C PRO A 296 11.17 24.88 21.24
N GLY A 297 11.92 24.04 21.96
CA GLY A 297 11.56 22.64 22.21
C GLY A 297 10.14 22.42 22.73
N GLU A 298 9.65 23.34 23.57
CA GLU A 298 8.32 23.31 24.18
C GLU A 298 7.16 23.44 23.17
N TYR A 299 7.40 24.04 21.99
CA TYR A 299 6.40 24.18 20.92
C TYR A 299 6.46 23.08 19.88
N ILE A 300 7.52 22.25 19.83
CA ILE A 300 7.68 21.20 18.80
C ILE A 300 6.45 20.27 18.77
N GLY A 301 5.93 19.87 19.94
CA GLY A 301 4.72 19.04 20.01
C GLY A 301 3.50 19.70 19.34
N LYS A 302 3.16 20.94 19.74
CA LYS A 302 2.06 21.71 19.14
C LYS A 302 2.28 21.99 17.64
N GLY A 303 3.54 22.16 17.24
CA GLY A 303 3.94 22.33 15.84
C GLY A 303 3.69 21.07 15.01
N LEU A 304 4.04 19.88 15.54
CA LEU A 304 3.77 18.59 14.91
C LEU A 304 2.27 18.24 14.90
N GLU A 305 1.53 18.58 15.96
CA GLU A 305 0.06 18.48 15.99
C GLU A 305 -0.56 19.32 14.86
N LYS A 306 -0.11 20.57 14.68
CA LYS A 306 -0.53 21.43 13.56
C LYS A 306 -0.11 20.86 12.20
N PHE A 307 1.09 20.29 12.09
CA PHE A 307 1.62 19.71 10.84
C PHE A 307 0.84 18.47 10.38
N PHE A 308 0.25 17.71 11.31
CA PHE A 308 -0.56 16.52 11.05
C PHE A 308 -2.07 16.74 11.28
N THR A 309 -2.58 17.97 11.11
CA THR A 309 -3.96 18.33 11.47
C THR A 309 -5.01 17.42 10.81
N ASN A 310 -4.88 17.07 9.52
CA ASN A 310 -5.89 16.25 8.84
C ASN A 310 -5.82 14.77 9.28
N THR A 311 -4.61 14.25 9.47
CA THR A 311 -4.32 12.92 10.01
C THR A 311 -4.95 12.74 11.38
N LEU A 312 -4.83 13.77 12.24
CA LEU A 312 -5.34 13.76 13.61
C LEU A 312 -6.85 14.02 13.67
N GLY A 313 -7.40 14.87 12.78
CA GLY A 313 -8.84 15.02 12.64
C GLY A 313 -9.56 13.73 12.23
N ARG A 314 -8.90 12.86 11.45
CA ARG A 314 -9.42 11.53 11.06
C ARG A 314 -9.12 10.43 12.08
N ASN A 315 -7.85 10.26 12.44
CA ASN A 315 -7.35 9.08 13.16
C ASN A 315 -6.96 9.38 14.63
N GLY A 316 -6.93 10.66 15.03
CA GLY A 316 -6.45 11.10 16.34
C GLY A 316 -7.40 10.83 17.51
N THR A 317 -8.68 10.58 17.24
CA THR A 317 -9.70 10.26 18.26
C THR A 317 -9.42 8.95 19.01
N GLY A 318 -8.56 8.10 18.46
CA GLY A 318 -8.28 6.76 18.98
C GLY A 318 -9.43 5.77 18.86
N GLN A 319 -10.59 6.19 18.33
CA GLN A 319 -11.70 5.29 18.05
C GLN A 319 -11.27 4.31 16.96
N ARG A 320 -11.34 3.04 17.32
CA ARG A 320 -11.02 1.90 16.47
C ARG A 320 -12.28 1.07 16.37
N ALA A 321 -12.76 0.83 15.16
CA ALA A 321 -13.78 -0.20 14.91
C ALA A 321 -13.29 -1.61 15.34
N ASP A 322 -12.00 -1.73 15.61
CA ASP A 322 -11.28 -2.91 16.06
C ASP A 322 -10.67 -2.77 17.49
N ALA A 323 -11.33 -2.00 18.35
CA ALA A 323 -11.10 -2.04 19.80
C ALA A 323 -12.29 -1.50 20.60
N ASN A 324 -12.77 -2.30 21.56
CA ASN A 324 -13.84 -1.93 22.51
C ASN A 324 -13.47 -0.76 23.48
N ARG A 325 -12.30 -0.15 23.32
CA ARG A 325 -11.86 1.07 24.02
C ARG A 325 -11.04 1.93 23.07
N PRO A 326 -11.21 3.26 23.04
CA PRO A 326 -10.34 4.15 22.29
C PRO A 326 -8.88 3.96 22.70
N VAL A 327 -7.99 3.84 21.70
CA VAL A 327 -6.54 3.78 21.92
C VAL A 327 -5.99 5.19 21.68
N PRO A 328 -5.58 5.95 22.72
CA PRO A 328 -5.11 7.31 22.54
C PRO A 328 -4.01 7.39 21.48
N ALA A 329 -4.19 8.25 20.47
CA ALA A 329 -3.17 8.48 19.45
C ALA A 329 -1.89 8.93 20.16
N PHE A 330 -1.95 10.08 20.84
CA PHE A 330 -0.90 10.62 21.68
C PHE A 330 -0.84 10.00 23.08
N GLY A 331 0.32 10.11 23.71
CA GLY A 331 0.53 9.77 25.12
C GLY A 331 1.93 9.19 25.37
N THR A 332 2.44 9.39 26.59
CA THR A 332 3.78 8.94 27.02
C THR A 332 3.90 7.44 27.30
N GLY A 333 2.79 6.69 27.17
CA GLY A 333 2.77 5.24 27.35
C GLY A 333 3.71 4.51 26.37
N ARG A 334 4.17 3.32 26.78
CA ARG A 334 4.98 2.45 25.92
C ARG A 334 4.27 2.22 24.57
N SER A 335 5.05 2.05 23.50
CA SER A 335 4.50 1.40 22.32
C SER A 335 4.31 -0.07 22.67
N ASP A 336 3.13 -0.62 22.39
CA ASP A 336 3.01 -2.06 22.20
C ASP A 336 3.91 -2.46 21.02
N ALA A 337 4.49 -3.65 21.08
CA ALA A 337 5.27 -4.19 19.97
C ALA A 337 4.35 -4.35 18.75
N CYS A 338 4.58 -3.55 17.72
CA CYS A 338 3.77 -3.59 16.50
C CYS A 338 4.40 -4.62 15.56
N ASP A 339 3.75 -5.78 15.41
CA ASP A 339 4.15 -6.75 14.40
C ASP A 339 4.01 -6.14 12.99
N LEU A 340 5.18 -5.91 12.39
CA LEU A 340 5.36 -5.41 11.03
C LEU A 340 6.00 -6.47 10.11
N SER A 341 6.10 -7.73 10.55
CA SER A 341 6.54 -8.88 9.74
C SER A 341 5.51 -9.17 8.66
N GLY A 342 5.87 -9.11 7.37
CA GLY A 342 4.89 -9.31 6.30
C GLY A 342 4.54 -10.76 6.00
N ASP A 343 3.60 -10.95 5.08
CA ASP A 343 3.19 -12.28 4.57
C ASP A 343 4.16 -12.77 3.46
N TYR A 344 5.48 -12.70 3.73
CA TYR A 344 6.56 -12.94 2.74
C TYR A 344 6.44 -14.34 2.11
N ASP A 345 6.43 -15.39 2.93
CA ASP A 345 6.45 -16.78 2.46
C ASP A 345 5.28 -17.09 1.52
N ARG A 346 4.11 -16.53 1.81
CA ARG A 346 2.91 -16.69 0.99
C ARG A 346 2.99 -15.89 -0.30
N CYS A 347 3.45 -14.64 -0.27
CA CYS A 347 3.59 -13.85 -1.48
C CYS A 347 4.68 -14.41 -2.41
N HIS A 348 5.78 -14.92 -1.84
CA HIS A 348 6.83 -15.63 -2.55
C HIS A 348 6.33 -16.96 -3.14
N SER A 349 5.55 -17.74 -2.38
CA SER A 349 4.90 -18.96 -2.92
C SER A 349 3.96 -18.63 -4.08
N GLY A 350 3.20 -17.54 -3.99
CA GLY A 350 2.36 -17.05 -5.09
C GLY A 350 3.17 -16.60 -6.30
N LEU A 351 4.33 -15.98 -6.09
CA LEU A 351 5.22 -15.55 -7.17
C LEU A 351 5.74 -16.74 -7.98
N LEU A 352 6.26 -17.77 -7.31
CA LEU A 352 6.68 -19.03 -7.94
C LEU A 352 5.51 -19.73 -8.65
N GLN A 353 4.32 -19.71 -8.05
CA GLN A 353 3.13 -20.35 -8.59
C GLN A 353 2.58 -19.64 -9.85
N GLY A 354 2.64 -18.31 -9.90
CA GLY A 354 2.26 -17.56 -11.11
C GLY A 354 3.33 -17.62 -12.20
N GLN A 355 4.62 -17.66 -11.85
CA GLN A 355 5.68 -18.00 -12.80
C GLN A 355 5.40 -19.37 -13.47
N TRP A 356 4.97 -20.37 -12.72
CA TRP A 356 4.57 -21.67 -13.28
C TRP A 356 3.40 -21.57 -14.28
N TYR A 357 2.36 -20.78 -14.00
CA TYR A 357 1.27 -20.51 -14.96
C TYR A 357 1.71 -19.74 -16.21
N HIS A 358 2.74 -18.91 -16.12
CA HIS A 358 3.30 -18.20 -17.28
C HIS A 358 4.22 -19.09 -18.13
N SER A 359 5.03 -19.95 -17.50
CA SER A 359 5.96 -20.85 -18.21
C SER A 359 5.26 -22.03 -18.89
N TYR A 360 4.20 -22.59 -18.30
CA TYR A 360 3.47 -23.71 -18.87
C TYR A 360 2.29 -23.26 -19.74
N ARG A 361 2.62 -22.83 -20.97
CA ARG A 361 1.64 -22.67 -22.05
C ARG A 361 0.99 -24.03 -22.35
N LEU A 362 -0.30 -24.18 -22.07
CA LEU A 362 -1.05 -25.39 -22.41
C LEU A 362 -0.95 -25.67 -23.92
N PRO A 363 -0.73 -26.93 -24.37
CA PRO A 363 -0.72 -27.27 -25.80
C PRO A 363 -2.05 -26.92 -26.49
N ASP A 364 -1.99 -26.43 -27.74
CA ASP A 364 -3.12 -25.85 -28.50
C ASP A 364 -4.31 -26.80 -28.78
N HIS A 365 -4.26 -28.05 -28.33
CA HIS A 365 -5.31 -29.06 -28.57
C HIS A 365 -6.64 -28.80 -27.84
N PHE A 366 -6.74 -27.77 -26.99
CA PHE A 366 -8.02 -27.35 -26.39
C PHE A 366 -8.86 -26.39 -27.24
N HIS A 367 -8.43 -26.04 -28.45
CA HIS A 367 -9.24 -25.21 -29.38
C HIS A 367 -10.49 -25.90 -29.95
N ASN A 368 -10.73 -27.18 -29.67
CA ASN A 368 -11.94 -27.91 -30.07
C ASN A 368 -12.83 -28.28 -28.86
N ILE A 369 -13.46 -27.27 -28.25
CA ILE A 369 -14.71 -27.50 -27.49
C ILE A 369 -15.86 -27.52 -28.50
N PRO A 370 -16.57 -28.65 -28.70
CA PRO A 370 -17.70 -28.67 -29.61
C PRO A 370 -18.84 -27.80 -29.06
N SER A 371 -19.37 -26.91 -29.90
CA SER A 371 -20.48 -26.01 -29.54
C SER A 371 -21.81 -26.76 -29.39
N LYS A 372 -21.95 -27.55 -28.32
CA LYS A 372 -23.19 -28.25 -27.94
C LYS A 372 -23.65 -27.83 -26.55
N LYS A 373 -24.84 -27.22 -26.51
CA LYS A 373 -25.61 -27.04 -25.28
C LYS A 373 -25.89 -28.41 -24.66
N SER A 374 -25.44 -28.64 -23.43
CA SER A 374 -25.84 -29.80 -22.63
C SER A 374 -25.98 -29.39 -21.16
N ASN A 375 -27.16 -29.65 -20.59
CA ASN A 375 -27.42 -29.38 -19.18
C ASN A 375 -26.66 -30.39 -18.32
N ILE A 376 -25.86 -29.92 -17.35
CA ILE A 376 -25.21 -30.79 -16.34
C ILE A 376 -25.87 -30.52 -14.99
N PHE A 377 -27.13 -30.95 -14.86
CA PHE A 377 -27.86 -30.95 -13.58
C PHE A 377 -28.92 -32.08 -13.53
N SER A 378 -28.47 -33.33 -13.66
CA SER A 378 -29.27 -34.51 -13.31
C SER A 378 -28.42 -35.78 -13.23
N TRP A 379 -28.31 -36.39 -12.05
CA TRP A 379 -28.35 -37.85 -11.90
C TRP A 379 -28.79 -38.22 -10.47
N THR A 380 -29.92 -38.89 -10.37
CA THR A 380 -30.50 -39.40 -9.11
C THR A 380 -29.98 -40.80 -8.79
N GLY A 381 -29.73 -41.10 -7.52
CA GLY A 381 -29.23 -42.41 -7.07
C GLY A 381 -29.88 -42.94 -5.79
N GLN A 382 -31.11 -43.46 -5.90
CA GLN A 382 -31.71 -44.42 -4.96
C GLN A 382 -31.48 -45.85 -5.51
N ASN A 383 -31.37 -46.93 -4.75
CA ASN A 383 -31.36 -47.18 -3.29
C ASN A 383 -30.45 -48.40 -3.00
N GLY A 384 -29.92 -48.54 -1.77
CA GLY A 384 -29.10 -49.70 -1.38
C GLY A 384 -28.90 -49.85 0.13
N HIS A 385 -29.76 -50.64 0.78
CA HIS A 385 -29.77 -50.91 2.23
C HIS A 385 -30.13 -52.39 2.47
N PRO A 386 -29.97 -52.98 3.68
CA PRO A 386 -29.46 -52.39 4.95
C PRO A 386 -28.39 -53.25 5.66
N GLN A 387 -27.80 -52.74 6.76
CA GLN A 387 -27.80 -53.47 8.05
C GLN A 387 -27.51 -52.55 9.27
N LYS A 388 -27.66 -53.10 10.49
CA LYS A 388 -28.03 -52.39 11.72
C LYS A 388 -26.84 -51.84 12.54
N GLY A 389 -27.05 -50.71 13.23
CA GLY A 389 -26.16 -50.19 14.27
C GLY A 389 -26.82 -49.15 15.20
N THR A 390 -27.29 -49.57 16.37
CA THR A 390 -27.81 -48.71 17.48
C THR A 390 -26.72 -47.78 18.06
N LYS A 391 -26.99 -46.64 18.75
CA LYS A 391 -28.12 -46.28 19.64
C LYS A 391 -28.31 -44.73 19.75
N ALA A 392 -29.33 -44.31 20.49
CA ALA A 392 -29.78 -42.94 20.87
C ALA A 392 -28.67 -41.94 21.33
N PHE A 393 -28.87 -40.62 21.48
CA PHE A 393 -29.98 -39.81 22.07
C PHE A 393 -29.74 -38.30 21.76
N LEU A 394 -30.56 -37.24 22.00
CA LEU A 394 -31.95 -36.98 22.48
C LEU A 394 -32.31 -35.52 22.03
N GLN A 395 -33.59 -35.16 21.81
CA GLN A 395 -34.04 -33.82 21.37
C GLN A 395 -34.90 -33.06 22.41
N ARG A 396 -34.58 -31.79 22.70
CA ARG A 396 -35.41 -30.74 23.37
C ARG A 396 -34.86 -29.36 22.95
N GLY A 397 -35.62 -28.27 22.82
CA GLY A 397 -37.08 -28.07 22.87
C GLY A 397 -37.43 -26.57 22.84
N LEU A 398 -38.38 -26.15 21.98
CA LEU A 398 -39.04 -24.82 21.97
C LEU A 398 -40.13 -24.75 23.08
N PRO A 399 -40.77 -23.59 23.42
CA PRO A 399 -40.99 -22.38 22.60
C PRO A 399 -40.86 -21.00 23.31
N GLY A 400 -41.13 -19.91 22.58
CA GLY A 400 -41.37 -18.57 23.14
C GLY A 400 -41.60 -17.47 22.08
N LEU A 401 -42.76 -16.80 22.09
CA LEU A 401 -43.15 -15.69 21.22
C LEU A 401 -43.28 -14.39 22.03
N CYS A 402 -42.89 -13.23 21.46
CA CYS A 402 -43.66 -11.97 21.50
C CYS A 402 -42.97 -10.82 20.69
N PRO A 403 -43.68 -9.72 20.35
CA PRO A 403 -43.29 -8.83 19.25
C PRO A 403 -42.65 -7.47 19.65
N CYS A 404 -42.35 -6.67 18.63
CA CYS A 404 -41.75 -5.32 18.67
C CYS A 404 -42.57 -4.28 19.46
N PRO A 405 -41.99 -3.08 19.68
CA PRO A 405 -42.51 -1.94 18.90
C PRO A 405 -41.45 -1.04 18.26
N SER A 406 -41.85 -0.35 17.19
CA SER A 406 -41.06 0.64 16.45
C SER A 406 -40.97 2.00 17.15
N LYS A 407 -39.89 2.76 16.87
CA LYS A 407 -39.92 4.22 16.91
C LYS A 407 -39.31 4.81 15.63
N ARG A 408 -40.09 5.59 14.89
CA ARG A 408 -39.60 6.58 13.92
C ARG A 408 -39.11 7.82 14.67
N CYS A 409 -38.07 8.46 14.16
CA CYS A 409 -37.94 9.93 14.21
C CYS A 409 -37.58 10.40 12.80
N THR A 410 -38.19 11.50 12.36
CA THR A 410 -38.01 12.10 11.03
C THR A 410 -37.69 13.58 11.18
N THR A 411 -36.58 14.03 10.59
CA THR A 411 -36.29 15.44 10.30
C THR A 411 -35.40 15.50 9.07
N ASP A 412 -35.86 16.20 8.04
CA ASP A 412 -35.18 16.36 6.75
C ASP A 412 -34.24 17.58 6.72
N ILE A 413 -33.71 17.83 5.50
CA ILE A 413 -33.17 19.08 4.92
C ILE A 413 -31.65 19.10 4.64
N ASP A 414 -31.37 18.89 3.36
CA ASP A 414 -30.37 19.47 2.44
C ASP A 414 -29.16 20.29 2.95
N GLY A 415 -28.03 20.13 2.24
CA GLY A 415 -27.09 21.24 2.05
C GLY A 415 -25.60 20.91 1.91
N LEU A 416 -25.17 20.19 0.87
CA LEU A 416 -23.73 20.07 0.55
C LEU A 416 -23.37 20.72 -0.79
N GLY A 417 -23.00 22.00 -0.73
CA GLY A 417 -22.49 22.75 -1.89
C GLY A 417 -21.05 22.41 -2.24
N ASN A 418 -20.76 22.26 -3.54
CA ASN A 418 -19.40 22.04 -4.04
C ASN A 418 -18.50 23.28 -3.82
N LEU A 419 -17.36 23.12 -3.13
CA LEU A 419 -16.31 24.14 -3.05
C LEU A 419 -15.06 23.68 -3.82
N ARG A 420 -14.87 24.22 -5.02
CA ARG A 420 -13.60 24.14 -5.77
C ARG A 420 -12.61 25.15 -5.20
N GLY A 421 -11.46 24.69 -4.71
CA GLY A 421 -10.37 25.57 -4.30
C GLY A 421 -9.65 26.19 -5.51
N THR A 422 -9.64 27.51 -5.61
CA THR A 422 -8.85 28.26 -6.59
C THR A 422 -7.38 28.38 -6.16
N GLY A 423 -6.45 28.32 -7.11
CA GLY A 423 -5.02 28.42 -6.82
C GLY A 423 -4.56 29.83 -6.42
N THR A 424 -3.37 29.92 -5.83
CA THR A 424 -2.67 31.19 -5.55
C THR A 424 -1.17 30.96 -5.73
N TYR A 425 -0.48 31.93 -6.34
CA TYR A 425 0.95 31.88 -6.68
C TYR A 425 1.77 32.75 -5.71
N ILE A 426 2.93 32.24 -5.27
CA ILE A 426 3.92 32.94 -4.44
C ILE A 426 5.32 32.52 -4.96
N PRO A 427 6.29 33.45 -5.15
CA PRO A 427 7.55 33.18 -5.84
C PRO A 427 8.67 32.57 -4.97
N ASP A 428 9.75 32.17 -5.63
CA ASP A 428 10.90 31.41 -5.10
C ASP A 428 11.78 32.16 -4.08
N MET A 429 12.49 31.39 -3.24
CA MET A 429 13.71 31.83 -2.54
C MET A 429 14.77 30.72 -2.45
N VAL A 430 16.02 31.14 -2.28
CA VAL A 430 17.24 30.34 -2.51
C VAL A 430 17.64 29.50 -1.27
N SER A 431 18.34 28.39 -1.51
CA SER A 431 18.89 27.49 -0.51
C SER A 431 20.04 28.09 0.33
N LEU A 432 20.15 27.68 1.60
CA LEU A 432 21.32 27.89 2.46
C LEU A 432 21.59 26.62 3.31
N ASP A 433 22.81 26.51 3.87
CA ASP A 433 23.48 25.26 4.26
C ASP A 433 22.66 24.15 4.96
N THR A 434 22.60 23.01 4.27
CA THR A 434 22.04 21.73 4.73
C THR A 434 22.86 21.10 5.86
N LEU A 435 24.19 21.11 5.77
CA LEU A 435 25.07 20.35 6.67
C LEU A 435 25.04 20.86 8.12
N THR A 436 25.05 22.18 8.28
CA THR A 436 24.98 22.85 9.59
C THR A 436 23.66 22.57 10.30
N PHE A 437 22.56 22.38 9.55
CA PHE A 437 21.25 22.05 10.11
C PHE A 437 21.22 20.67 10.78
N TYR A 438 21.78 19.62 10.16
CA TYR A 438 21.81 18.27 10.78
C TYR A 438 22.60 18.26 12.10
N ASN A 439 23.72 19.01 12.15
CA ASN A 439 24.47 19.21 13.39
C ASN A 439 23.69 20.08 14.41
N THR A 440 22.97 21.11 13.98
CA THR A 440 22.16 21.97 14.85
C THR A 440 20.98 21.22 15.48
N VAL A 441 20.32 20.34 14.73
CA VAL A 441 19.27 19.44 15.23
C VAL A 441 19.80 18.48 16.30
N ALA A 442 21.07 18.07 16.19
CA ALA A 442 21.76 17.25 17.20
C ALA A 442 22.25 18.06 18.41
N GLN A 443 22.65 19.32 18.23
CA GLN A 443 23.22 20.16 19.30
C GLN A 443 22.15 20.89 20.13
N ASN A 444 21.03 21.33 19.53
CA ASN A 444 19.90 21.92 20.26
C ASN A 444 18.99 20.81 20.86
N THR A 445 19.59 19.92 21.66
CA THR A 445 18.96 18.73 22.27
C THR A 445 18.67 18.86 23.77
N HIS A 446 18.87 20.04 24.37
CA HIS A 446 18.66 20.24 25.80
C HIS A 446 17.19 20.16 26.25
N LEU A 447 16.90 19.08 27.00
CA LEU A 447 15.96 19.00 28.13
C LEU A 447 14.46 19.34 27.92
N ILE A 448 13.74 18.60 27.06
CA ILE A 448 12.32 18.26 27.33
C ILE A 448 12.02 16.82 26.88
N TYR A 449 11.34 16.03 27.73
CA TYR A 449 10.81 14.71 27.38
C TYR A 449 9.54 14.84 26.53
N PHE A 450 9.64 14.60 25.22
CA PHE A 450 8.49 14.43 24.33
C PHE A 450 8.48 13.06 23.65
N SER A 451 7.36 12.35 23.83
CA SER A 451 6.99 11.15 23.07
C SER A 451 5.58 11.33 22.49
N GLN A 452 5.49 12.05 21.38
CA GLN A 452 4.26 12.07 20.60
C GLN A 452 4.09 10.74 19.88
N THR A 453 2.85 10.33 19.66
CA THR A 453 2.53 9.00 19.15
C THR A 453 1.36 9.08 18.16
N PHE A 454 1.43 8.25 17.11
CA PHE A 454 0.42 8.16 16.04
C PHE A 454 0.10 6.69 15.80
N LYS A 455 -1.16 6.27 15.90
CA LYS A 455 -1.56 4.91 15.48
C LYS A 455 -2.07 4.96 14.04
N LEU A 456 -1.31 4.37 13.13
CA LEU A 456 -1.48 4.48 11.69
C LEU A 456 -1.41 3.06 11.10
N GLY A 457 -2.58 2.53 10.72
CA GLY A 457 -2.72 1.15 10.26
C GLY A 457 -2.17 0.15 11.26
N CYS A 458 -1.10 -0.55 10.87
CA CYS A 458 -0.46 -1.58 11.71
C CYS A 458 0.46 -1.02 12.81
N CYS A 459 0.97 0.21 12.69
CA CYS A 459 2.02 0.73 13.56
C CYS A 459 1.54 1.81 14.54
N ARG A 460 2.13 1.84 15.75
CA ARG A 460 2.09 2.95 16.69
C ARG A 460 3.42 3.73 16.62
N ILE A 461 3.50 4.69 15.70
CA ILE A 461 4.68 5.51 15.45
C ILE A 461 4.89 6.48 16.61
N VAL A 462 5.85 6.20 17.48
CA VAL A 462 6.29 7.14 18.52
C VAL A 462 7.39 8.05 17.97
N ILE A 463 7.10 9.34 17.84
CA ILE A 463 8.09 10.40 17.69
C ILE A 463 8.70 10.64 19.07
N LYS A 464 9.85 10.01 19.34
CA LYS A 464 10.70 10.31 20.49
C LYS A 464 11.89 11.14 20.05
N LYS A 465 12.20 12.22 20.77
CA LYS A 465 13.54 12.82 20.76
C LYS A 465 14.35 12.12 21.85
N TYR A 466 15.22 11.18 21.48
CA TYR A 466 16.17 10.59 22.42
C TYR A 466 17.31 11.60 22.66
N GLY A 467 17.57 11.92 23.93
CA GLY A 467 18.84 12.47 24.37
C GLY A 467 19.82 11.35 24.75
N PRO A 468 21.10 11.65 25.00
CA PRO A 468 22.06 10.67 25.50
C PRO A 468 21.67 10.19 26.91
N GLY A 469 21.74 8.88 27.12
CA GLY A 469 21.48 8.17 28.38
C GLY A 469 21.79 6.69 28.21
#